data_AF-A0A952EFI3-F1
#
_entry.id   AF-A0A952EFI3-F1
#
_cell.length_a   1.000
_cell.length_b   1.000
_cell.length_c   1.000
_cell.angle_alpha   90.00
_cell.angle_beta   90.00
_cell.angle_gamma   90.00
#
_symmetry.space_group_name_H-M   'P 1'
#
loop_
_entity.id
_entity.type
_entity.pdbx_description
1 polymer ?
#
loop_
_entity_poly.entity_id
_entity_poly.type
_entity_poly.pdbx_seq_one_letter_code
_entity_poly.pdbx_strand_id
1 'polypeptide(L)'
;GNDEIKNGGILNHIIGPFLTALFGSAKRGSASISGNGDDFAVAVRGNTGKYKQASASAADSVIDSIAGIADRLGGYIDPSRGSVSIGIRKGKYRVDPTGAGRTKAKNGVIDFGDDAEAAARAAMLDLINDGVIQGLKAGTQRLIQAGKDLDLQLQKALDFESVFTRLKGYRDPVGAALDTLDKEFMRLKKIFGEAGASASEYADLEALYGLERAQAIEEAAQRVTGSLQSLLDDLTIGDNGRSLRDRLSAAQSAYDPLKARVEAGDKAAYDAYAEAAQSLLAIQREFSGSQTPYFTLLDEITQLTKQRIDAEKNVISIAENRDSPFSNGKVTGSADNAPVVGAIQEGNELLRQIGRLLAGGGAAVDFRGFATAAFR
;
A
#
# COMPACT_ATOMS: atom_id res chain seq x y z
N GLY A 1 -9.45 -20.55 -19.44
CA GLY A 1 -10.61 -19.66 -19.62
C GLY A 1 -10.49 -18.59 -18.58
N ASN A 2 -9.93 -17.45 -18.97
CA ASN A 2 -9.68 -16.29 -18.12
C ASN A 2 -10.38 -15.12 -18.80
N ASP A 3 -11.45 -14.59 -18.21
CA ASP A 3 -11.98 -13.27 -18.57
C ASP A 3 -13.07 -12.76 -17.60
N GLU A 4 -12.84 -12.84 -16.29
CA GLU A 4 -13.67 -12.12 -15.30
C GLU A 4 -12.81 -11.30 -14.32
N ILE A 5 -11.96 -10.43 -14.88
CA ILE A 5 -11.57 -9.17 -14.23
C ILE A 5 -11.73 -8.08 -15.29
N LYS A 6 -12.97 -7.80 -15.67
CA LYS A 6 -13.31 -6.67 -16.53
C LYS A 6 -14.39 -5.85 -15.85
N ASN A 7 -14.00 -4.64 -15.46
CA ASN A 7 -14.85 -3.50 -15.16
C ASN A 7 -15.59 -3.58 -13.81
N GLY A 8 -14.86 -3.32 -12.72
CA GLY A 8 -15.46 -2.78 -11.50
C GLY A 8 -15.99 -1.37 -11.75
N GLY A 9 -17.20 -1.29 -12.31
CA GLY A 9 -17.92 -0.04 -12.48
C GLY A 9 -18.06 0.66 -11.13
N ILE A 10 -17.70 1.94 -11.10
CA ILE A 10 -17.74 2.81 -9.90
C ILE A 10 -19.18 2.99 -9.38
N LEU A 11 -20.18 2.53 -10.15
CA LEU A 11 -21.62 2.69 -9.92
C LEU A 11 -22.34 1.50 -9.29
N ASN A 12 -21.66 0.47 -8.78
CA ASN A 12 -22.33 -0.72 -8.23
C ASN A 12 -22.88 -0.51 -6.80
N HIS A 13 -23.74 0.49 -6.61
CA HIS A 13 -24.69 0.58 -5.48
C HIS A 13 -26.11 0.64 -6.03
N ILE A 14 -26.81 -0.49 -5.88
CA ILE A 14 -28.16 -0.74 -6.40
C ILE A 14 -29.15 0.25 -5.77
N ILE A 15 -29.61 1.23 -6.56
CA ILE A 15 -30.83 1.99 -6.24
C ILE A 15 -32.02 1.05 -6.50
N GLY A 16 -32.53 0.40 -5.45
CA GLY A 16 -33.57 -0.61 -5.57
C GLY A 16 -34.91 -0.08 -6.14
N PRO A 17 -35.68 -0.90 -6.88
CA PRO A 17 -36.95 -0.48 -7.47
C PRO A 17 -38.06 -0.56 -6.42
N PHE A 18 -38.79 0.54 -6.19
CA PHE A 18 -40.02 0.45 -5.39
C PHE A 18 -40.99 1.60 -5.69
N LEU A 19 -42.01 1.36 -6.53
CA LEU A 19 -43.09 2.34 -6.81
C LEU A 19 -44.48 1.69 -6.75
N THR A 20 -45.32 2.16 -5.81
CA THR A 20 -46.77 2.01 -5.84
C THR A 20 -47.40 3.37 -5.49
N ALA A 21 -48.38 3.81 -6.28
CA ALA A 21 -49.04 5.10 -6.15
C ALA A 21 -50.11 5.09 -5.05
N LEU A 22 -50.17 6.16 -4.24
CA LEU A 22 -51.24 6.45 -3.28
C LEU A 22 -51.58 7.95 -3.41
N PHE A 23 -52.87 8.29 -3.51
CA PHE A 23 -53.36 9.61 -3.93
C PHE A 23 -53.19 10.72 -2.88
N GLY A 24 -52.92 11.94 -3.36
CA GLY A 24 -52.68 13.18 -2.59
C GLY A 24 -51.68 14.10 -3.32
N SER A 25 -51.58 15.38 -2.94
CA SER A 25 -50.74 16.43 -3.55
C SER A 25 -49.41 15.94 -4.15
N ALA A 26 -48.92 16.54 -5.25
CA ALA A 26 -47.75 16.06 -6.00
C ALA A 26 -46.57 15.70 -5.07
N LYS A 27 -46.44 14.40 -4.78
CA LYS A 27 -45.50 13.84 -3.80
C LYS A 27 -44.07 14.18 -4.20
N ARG A 28 -43.29 14.69 -3.25
CA ARG A 28 -41.91 15.13 -3.46
C ARG A 28 -40.98 14.88 -2.28
N GLY A 29 -39.71 14.63 -2.60
CA GLY A 29 -38.56 14.67 -1.71
C GLY A 29 -37.34 15.14 -2.50
N SER A 30 -36.40 15.79 -1.85
CA SER A 30 -35.11 16.17 -2.42
C SER A 30 -34.04 16.20 -1.35
N ALA A 31 -32.81 15.91 -1.76
CA ALA A 31 -31.60 16.06 -0.97
C ALA A 31 -30.68 17.01 -1.73
N SER A 32 -30.25 18.07 -1.05
CA SER A 32 -29.33 19.08 -1.58
C SER A 32 -27.95 18.82 -0.99
N ILE A 33 -26.97 18.60 -1.85
CA ILE A 33 -25.55 18.51 -1.52
C ILE A 33 -24.98 19.92 -1.63
N SER A 34 -24.36 20.39 -0.56
CA SER A 34 -23.68 21.69 -0.51
C SER A 34 -22.57 21.65 0.54
N GLY A 35 -21.54 22.47 0.39
CA GLY A 35 -20.52 22.60 1.43
C GLY A 35 -21.06 23.15 2.75
N ASN A 36 -20.54 22.59 3.84
CA ASN A 36 -20.74 23.07 5.20
C ASN A 36 -19.39 23.04 5.93
N GLY A 37 -18.61 24.10 5.79
CA GLY A 37 -17.21 24.10 6.21
C GLY A 37 -16.37 23.24 5.27
N ASP A 38 -15.60 22.31 5.84
CA ASP A 38 -14.66 21.45 5.11
C ASP A 38 -15.32 20.19 4.52
N ASP A 39 -16.58 19.88 4.90
CA ASP A 39 -17.31 18.69 4.46
C ASP A 39 -18.58 19.01 3.66
N PHE A 40 -19.07 18.02 2.91
CA PHE A 40 -20.40 18.07 2.33
C PHE A 40 -21.47 17.96 3.42
N ALA A 41 -22.51 18.77 3.31
CA ALA A 41 -23.76 18.59 4.02
C ALA A 41 -24.89 18.20 3.07
N VAL A 42 -25.75 17.30 3.55
CA VAL A 42 -26.95 16.86 2.84
C VAL A 42 -28.19 17.45 3.52
N ALA A 43 -28.82 18.43 2.87
CA ALA A 43 -30.06 19.04 3.35
C ALA A 43 -31.28 18.39 2.69
N VAL A 44 -32.12 17.72 3.48
CA VAL A 44 -33.28 16.97 2.97
C VAL A 44 -34.59 17.74 3.14
N ARG A 45 -35.38 17.87 2.06
CA ARG A 45 -36.67 18.60 2.02
C ARG A 45 -37.76 17.78 1.32
N GLY A 46 -39.03 18.08 1.60
CA GLY A 46 -40.16 17.43 0.92
C GLY A 46 -41.38 17.15 1.80
N ASN A 47 -42.42 16.58 1.20
CA ASN A 47 -43.67 16.20 1.87
C ASN A 47 -43.88 14.68 1.95
N THR A 48 -42.96 13.88 1.39
CA THR A 48 -43.06 12.41 1.37
C THR A 48 -41.79 11.79 1.95
N GLY A 49 -41.89 11.13 3.10
CA GLY A 49 -40.74 10.54 3.81
C GLY A 49 -39.91 9.58 2.96
N LYS A 50 -40.56 8.69 2.21
CA LYS A 50 -39.88 7.76 1.29
C LYS A 50 -39.04 8.47 0.22
N TYR A 51 -39.55 9.55 -0.36
CA TYR A 51 -38.81 10.31 -1.39
C TYR A 51 -37.68 11.13 -0.78
N LYS A 52 -37.83 11.59 0.46
CA LYS A 52 -36.73 12.20 1.22
C LYS A 52 -35.58 11.21 1.41
N GLN A 53 -35.89 10.02 1.91
CA GLN A 53 -34.91 8.97 2.16
C GLN A 53 -34.21 8.53 0.86
N ALA A 54 -34.98 8.24 -0.20
CA ALA A 54 -34.39 7.84 -1.47
C ALA A 54 -33.52 8.94 -2.11
N SER A 55 -33.89 10.22 -1.94
CA SER A 55 -33.04 11.33 -2.41
C SER A 55 -31.79 11.47 -1.56
N ALA A 56 -31.88 11.26 -0.23
CA ALA A 56 -30.74 11.32 0.68
C ALA A 56 -29.71 10.22 0.36
N SER A 57 -30.15 8.97 0.23
CA SER A 57 -29.25 7.87 -0.15
C SER A 57 -28.59 8.09 -1.52
N ALA A 58 -29.31 8.65 -2.49
CA ALA A 58 -28.72 9.02 -3.78
C ALA A 58 -27.67 10.14 -3.65
N ALA A 59 -27.89 11.10 -2.74
CA ALA A 59 -26.93 12.15 -2.46
C ALA A 59 -25.66 11.60 -1.78
N ASP A 60 -25.80 10.71 -0.80
CA ASP A 60 -24.68 10.04 -0.13
C ASP A 60 -23.83 9.25 -1.14
N SER A 61 -24.47 8.49 -2.04
CA SER A 61 -23.75 7.76 -3.11
C SER A 61 -22.98 8.68 -4.06
N VAL A 62 -23.48 9.89 -4.35
CA VAL A 62 -22.76 10.87 -5.17
C VAL A 62 -21.56 11.42 -4.42
N ILE A 63 -21.69 11.72 -3.13
CA ILE A 63 -20.58 12.18 -2.27
C ILE A 63 -19.47 11.12 -2.24
N ASP A 64 -19.82 9.85 -1.98
CA ASP A 64 -18.87 8.74 -1.94
C ASP A 64 -18.16 8.54 -3.28
N SER A 65 -18.89 8.67 -4.39
CA SER A 65 -18.33 8.56 -5.73
C SER A 65 -17.33 9.68 -6.03
N ILE A 66 -17.65 10.92 -5.65
CA ILE A 66 -16.73 12.07 -5.81
C ILE A 66 -15.48 11.89 -4.95
N ALA A 67 -15.62 11.43 -3.71
CA ALA A 67 -14.48 11.12 -2.85
C ALA A 67 -13.59 10.05 -3.47
N GLY A 68 -14.18 8.95 -3.97
CA GLY A 68 -13.43 7.90 -4.65
C GLY A 68 -12.70 8.37 -5.92
N ILE A 69 -13.28 9.32 -6.67
CA ILE A 69 -12.62 9.94 -7.83
C ILE A 69 -11.45 10.82 -7.38
N ALA A 70 -11.66 11.66 -6.37
CA ALA A 70 -10.61 12.51 -5.81
C ALA A 70 -9.42 11.67 -5.32
N ASP A 71 -9.67 10.62 -4.53
CA ASP A 71 -8.65 9.72 -4.01
C ASP A 71 -7.81 9.07 -5.13
N ARG A 72 -8.47 8.54 -6.17
CA ARG A 72 -7.80 7.87 -7.29
C ARG A 72 -6.89 8.80 -8.08
N LEU A 73 -7.29 10.07 -8.19
CA LEU A 73 -6.56 11.08 -8.95
C LEU A 73 -5.58 11.89 -8.10
N GLY A 74 -5.53 11.64 -6.78
CA GLY A 74 -4.69 12.39 -5.84
C GLY A 74 -5.15 13.83 -5.64
N GLY A 75 -6.45 14.09 -5.80
CA GLY A 75 -7.08 15.37 -5.47
C GLY A 75 -7.67 15.38 -4.07
N TYR A 76 -8.22 16.52 -3.68
CA TYR A 76 -9.02 16.68 -2.46
C TYR A 76 -10.36 17.33 -2.80
N ILE A 77 -11.35 17.16 -1.93
CA ILE A 77 -12.69 17.73 -2.11
C ILE A 77 -12.72 19.13 -1.47
N ASP A 78 -13.23 20.11 -2.21
CA ASP A 78 -13.64 21.42 -1.69
C ASP A 78 -15.17 21.59 -1.89
N PRO A 79 -15.97 21.20 -0.88
CA PRO A 79 -17.43 21.27 -0.95
C PRO A 79 -18.00 22.68 -1.15
N SER A 80 -17.20 23.73 -0.90
CA SER A 80 -17.64 25.13 -1.07
C SER A 80 -17.79 25.53 -2.54
N ARG A 81 -17.22 24.75 -3.47
CA ARG A 81 -17.14 25.08 -4.89
C ARG A 81 -18.43 24.78 -5.66
N GLY A 82 -19.23 23.84 -5.19
CA GLY A 82 -20.38 23.34 -5.93
C GLY A 82 -21.55 22.96 -5.05
N SER A 83 -22.74 22.96 -5.66
CA SER A 83 -23.96 22.54 -4.97
C SER A 83 -24.94 21.96 -5.96
N VAL A 84 -25.49 20.80 -5.65
CA VAL A 84 -26.46 20.13 -6.52
C VAL A 84 -27.57 19.52 -5.68
N SER A 85 -28.78 19.38 -6.21
CA SER A 85 -29.83 18.62 -5.53
C SER A 85 -30.37 17.49 -6.39
N ILE A 86 -30.53 16.33 -5.78
CA ILE A 86 -31.23 15.19 -6.36
C ILE A 86 -32.59 15.13 -5.70
N GLY A 87 -33.65 14.95 -6.49
CA GLY A 87 -34.99 14.86 -5.94
C GLY A 87 -35.94 14.02 -6.76
N ILE A 88 -36.99 13.57 -6.10
CA ILE A 88 -38.05 12.76 -6.68
C ILE A 88 -39.35 13.55 -6.61
N ARG A 89 -40.05 13.68 -7.73
CA ARG A 89 -41.40 14.28 -7.79
C ARG A 89 -42.30 13.43 -8.67
N LYS A 90 -43.46 13.05 -8.12
CA LYS A 90 -44.41 12.14 -8.80
C LYS A 90 -43.73 10.86 -9.31
N GLY A 91 -42.77 10.33 -8.54
CA GLY A 91 -41.99 9.15 -8.91
C GLY A 91 -40.85 9.39 -9.91
N LYS A 92 -40.70 10.60 -10.46
CA LYS A 92 -39.65 10.92 -11.42
C LYS A 92 -38.43 11.56 -10.74
N TYR A 93 -37.24 11.09 -11.06
CA TYR A 93 -35.95 11.62 -10.64
C TYR A 93 -35.63 12.93 -11.36
N ARG A 94 -35.05 13.87 -10.62
CA ARG A 94 -34.74 15.23 -11.03
C ARG A 94 -33.41 15.65 -10.44
N VAL A 95 -32.68 16.47 -11.19
CA VAL A 95 -31.49 17.15 -10.69
C VAL A 95 -31.68 18.66 -10.81
N ASP A 96 -31.40 19.38 -9.73
CA ASP A 96 -31.35 20.85 -9.66
C ASP A 96 -29.89 21.29 -9.51
N PRO A 97 -29.24 21.75 -10.59
CA PRO A 97 -27.84 22.18 -10.59
C PRO A 97 -27.51 23.34 -9.65
N THR A 98 -28.51 24.03 -9.08
CA THR A 98 -28.24 25.17 -8.18
C THR A 98 -28.23 24.78 -6.70
N GLY A 99 -28.38 23.50 -6.36
CA GLY A 99 -28.45 23.07 -4.96
C GLY A 99 -29.69 23.53 -4.18
N ALA A 100 -30.69 24.15 -4.81
CA ALA A 100 -31.80 24.79 -4.09
C ALA A 100 -32.92 23.82 -3.64
N GLY A 101 -32.81 22.53 -3.99
CA GLY A 101 -33.81 21.50 -3.67
C GLY A 101 -35.08 21.60 -4.53
N ARG A 102 -34.98 22.16 -5.74
CA ARG A 102 -36.13 22.27 -6.65
C ARG A 102 -36.41 20.93 -7.31
N THR A 103 -37.69 20.56 -7.37
CA THR A 103 -38.13 19.27 -7.95
C THR A 103 -39.13 19.43 -9.09
N LYS A 104 -39.44 20.67 -9.48
CA LYS A 104 -40.31 20.95 -10.64
C LYS A 104 -39.41 21.12 -11.87
N ALA A 105 -39.77 20.49 -12.98
CA ALA A 105 -39.13 20.52 -14.31
C ALA A 105 -39.09 21.93 -14.95
N LYS A 106 -38.47 22.89 -14.27
CA LYS A 106 -38.42 24.29 -14.67
C LYS A 106 -37.21 24.96 -14.03
N ASN A 107 -36.81 26.11 -14.56
CA ASN A 107 -35.72 26.92 -14.02
C ASN A 107 -34.40 26.12 -13.94
N GLY A 108 -34.06 25.36 -14.98
CA GLY A 108 -32.80 24.58 -15.04
C GLY A 108 -32.85 23.19 -14.41
N VAL A 109 -33.96 22.80 -13.75
CA VAL A 109 -34.11 21.43 -13.22
C VAL A 109 -34.28 20.42 -14.34
N ILE A 110 -33.40 19.43 -14.40
CA ILE A 110 -33.34 18.40 -15.44
C ILE A 110 -34.22 17.19 -15.03
N ASP A 111 -34.93 16.62 -16.00
CA ASP A 111 -35.76 15.41 -15.83
C ASP A 111 -35.00 14.16 -16.24
N PHE A 112 -34.97 13.16 -15.35
CA PHE A 112 -34.40 11.85 -15.64
C PHE A 112 -35.45 10.75 -15.65
N GLY A 113 -36.73 11.08 -15.51
CA GLY A 113 -37.78 10.08 -15.55
C GLY A 113 -37.61 9.07 -14.42
N ASP A 114 -37.62 7.77 -14.73
CA ASP A 114 -37.43 6.71 -13.74
C ASP A 114 -35.95 6.28 -13.60
N ASP A 115 -35.03 6.95 -14.29
CA ASP A 115 -33.61 6.62 -14.32
C ASP A 115 -32.86 7.32 -13.17
N ALA A 116 -32.82 6.64 -12.03
CA ALA A 116 -32.12 7.11 -10.85
C ALA A 116 -30.60 7.23 -11.06
N GLU A 117 -30.04 6.34 -11.86
CA GLU A 117 -28.60 6.25 -12.09
C GLU A 117 -28.13 7.40 -12.99
N ALA A 118 -28.87 7.72 -14.05
CA ALA A 118 -28.60 8.90 -14.87
C ALA A 118 -28.74 10.21 -14.08
N ALA A 119 -29.70 10.30 -13.14
CA ALA A 119 -29.81 11.45 -12.26
C ALA A 119 -28.60 11.60 -11.31
N ALA A 120 -28.15 10.49 -10.71
CA ALA A 120 -26.96 10.49 -9.86
C ALA A 120 -25.69 10.87 -10.65
N ARG A 121 -25.50 10.30 -11.85
CA ARG A 121 -24.39 10.65 -12.76
C ARG A 121 -24.39 12.13 -13.13
N ALA A 122 -25.56 12.68 -13.47
CA ALA A 122 -25.67 14.09 -13.82
C ALA A 122 -25.34 15.01 -12.64
N ALA A 123 -25.79 14.66 -11.43
CA ALA A 123 -25.46 15.42 -10.23
C ALA A 123 -23.97 15.37 -9.89
N MET A 124 -23.34 14.20 -10.07
CA MET A 124 -21.89 14.06 -9.91
C MET A 124 -21.10 14.89 -10.93
N LEU A 125 -21.48 14.85 -12.21
CA LEU A 125 -20.85 15.66 -13.26
C LEU A 125 -20.99 17.16 -12.98
N ASP A 126 -22.13 17.60 -12.46
CA ASP A 126 -22.38 18.97 -12.07
C ASP A 126 -21.37 19.45 -11.01
N LEU A 127 -21.20 18.69 -9.93
CA LEU A 127 -20.22 18.99 -8.88
C LEU A 127 -18.77 18.97 -9.38
N ILE A 128 -18.43 18.06 -10.30
CA ILE A 128 -17.11 18.01 -10.94
C ILE A 128 -16.88 19.27 -11.80
N ASN A 129 -17.89 19.70 -12.55
CA ASN A 129 -17.82 20.90 -13.39
C ASN A 129 -17.75 22.18 -12.56
N ASP A 130 -18.43 22.21 -11.41
CA ASP A 130 -18.31 23.26 -10.40
C ASP A 130 -16.90 23.31 -9.76
N GLY A 131 -16.09 22.27 -9.98
CA GLY A 131 -14.72 22.21 -9.49
C GLY A 131 -14.63 21.77 -8.05
N VAL A 132 -15.52 20.89 -7.59
CA VAL A 132 -15.47 20.37 -6.22
C VAL A 132 -14.23 19.49 -5.98
N ILE A 133 -13.63 18.91 -7.03
CA ILE A 133 -12.35 18.21 -6.91
C ILE A 133 -11.20 19.19 -7.22
N GLN A 134 -10.37 19.43 -6.21
CA GLN A 134 -9.24 20.35 -6.21
C GLN A 134 -7.91 19.59 -6.08
N GLY A 135 -6.79 20.30 -6.20
CA GLY A 135 -5.43 19.72 -6.10
C GLY A 135 -4.98 18.91 -7.33
N LEU A 136 -5.84 18.74 -8.32
CA LEU A 136 -5.51 18.07 -9.58
C LEU A 136 -4.65 18.95 -10.48
N LYS A 137 -3.86 18.32 -11.36
CA LYS A 137 -3.20 19.06 -12.45
C LYS A 137 -4.26 19.67 -13.36
N ALA A 138 -3.98 20.86 -13.89
CA ALA A 138 -4.89 21.55 -14.81
C ALA A 138 -5.27 20.72 -16.05
N GLY A 139 -4.40 19.81 -16.51
CA GLY A 139 -4.71 18.88 -17.60
C GLY A 139 -5.74 17.81 -17.19
N THR A 140 -5.55 17.23 -16.01
CA THR A 140 -6.42 16.23 -15.38
C THR A 140 -7.80 16.79 -15.10
N GLN A 141 -7.87 18.01 -14.53
CA GLN A 141 -9.13 18.70 -14.29
C GLN A 141 -9.89 18.94 -15.61
N ARG A 142 -9.20 19.41 -16.66
CA ARG A 142 -9.81 19.58 -17.99
C ARG A 142 -10.33 18.27 -18.58
N LEU A 143 -9.63 17.15 -18.41
CA LEU A 143 -10.07 15.86 -18.93
C LEU A 143 -11.39 15.41 -18.29
N ILE A 144 -11.48 15.49 -16.96
CA ILE A 144 -12.65 15.02 -16.21
C ILE A 144 -13.86 15.93 -16.47
N GLN A 145 -13.66 17.23 -16.66
CA GLN A 145 -14.72 18.19 -16.99
C GLN A 145 -15.18 18.14 -18.47
N ALA A 146 -14.36 17.63 -19.38
CA ALA A 146 -14.64 17.71 -20.82
C ALA A 146 -15.63 16.67 -21.37
N GLY A 147 -15.98 15.63 -20.61
CA GLY A 147 -16.76 14.49 -21.12
C GLY A 147 -18.12 14.28 -20.45
N LYS A 148 -19.04 13.70 -21.21
CA LYS A 148 -20.31 13.17 -20.69
C LYS A 148 -20.17 11.75 -20.12
N ASP A 149 -19.16 11.02 -20.59
CA ASP A 149 -18.79 9.69 -20.12
C ASP A 149 -17.69 9.84 -19.06
N LEU A 150 -18.11 9.73 -17.80
CA LEU A 150 -17.21 9.94 -16.66
C LEU A 150 -16.16 8.83 -16.55
N ASP A 151 -16.52 7.59 -16.84
CA ASP A 151 -15.61 6.45 -16.73
C ASP A 151 -14.47 6.58 -17.76
N LEU A 152 -14.83 6.95 -19.00
CA LEU A 152 -13.84 7.20 -20.05
C LEU A 152 -12.91 8.36 -19.71
N GLN A 153 -13.44 9.45 -19.15
CA GLN A 153 -12.61 10.61 -18.78
C GLN A 153 -11.74 10.35 -17.56
N LEU A 154 -12.25 9.60 -16.58
CA LEU A 154 -11.47 9.16 -15.43
C LEU A 154 -10.31 8.30 -15.90
N GLN A 155 -10.54 7.35 -16.81
CA GLN A 155 -9.46 6.52 -17.36
C GLN A 155 -8.41 7.40 -18.06
N LYS A 156 -8.82 8.34 -18.92
CA LYS A 156 -7.89 9.27 -19.58
C LYS A 156 -7.11 10.12 -18.59
N ALA A 157 -7.77 10.59 -17.53
CA ALA A 157 -7.15 11.38 -16.48
C ALA A 157 -6.11 10.55 -15.69
N LEU A 158 -6.42 9.29 -15.37
CA LEU A 158 -5.48 8.35 -14.76
C LEU A 158 -4.29 8.06 -15.67
N ASP A 159 -4.53 7.79 -16.95
CA ASP A 159 -3.47 7.56 -17.94
C ASP A 159 -2.56 8.79 -18.09
N PHE A 160 -3.15 9.99 -18.09
CA PHE A 160 -2.42 11.25 -18.12
C PHE A 160 -1.57 11.47 -16.86
N GLU A 161 -2.14 11.28 -15.67
CA GLU A 161 -1.41 11.38 -14.39
C GLU A 161 -0.29 10.34 -14.29
N SER A 162 -0.51 9.13 -14.80
CA SER A 162 0.47 8.03 -14.76
C SER A 162 1.80 8.41 -15.41
N VAL A 163 1.81 9.31 -16.40
CA VAL A 163 3.04 9.79 -17.04
C VAL A 163 3.89 10.55 -16.03
N PHE A 164 3.27 11.41 -15.22
CA PHE A 164 3.96 12.22 -14.23
C PHE A 164 4.37 11.40 -13.01
N THR A 165 3.54 10.44 -12.57
CA THR A 165 3.93 9.48 -11.54
C THR A 165 5.14 8.67 -11.95
N ARG A 166 5.16 8.15 -13.20
CA ARG A 166 6.33 7.45 -13.75
C ARG A 166 7.56 8.34 -13.83
N LEU A 167 7.41 9.58 -14.31
CA LEU A 167 8.52 10.54 -14.37
C LEU A 167 9.07 10.87 -12.98
N LYS A 168 8.20 11.02 -11.96
CA LYS A 168 8.63 11.21 -10.57
C LYS A 168 9.42 10.00 -10.09
N GLY A 169 8.99 8.77 -10.40
CA GLY A 169 9.74 7.55 -10.08
C GLY A 169 11.18 7.53 -10.60
N TYR A 170 11.47 8.19 -11.72
CA TYR A 170 12.84 8.33 -12.22
C TYR A 170 13.62 9.48 -11.58
N ARG A 171 12.95 10.59 -11.22
CA ARG A 171 13.60 11.81 -10.69
C ARG A 171 13.77 11.81 -9.19
N ASP A 172 12.82 11.21 -8.50
CA ASP A 172 12.67 11.13 -7.05
C ASP A 172 12.03 9.78 -6.70
N PRO A 173 12.79 8.67 -6.79
CA PRO A 173 12.27 7.33 -6.55
C PRO A 173 11.80 7.13 -5.11
N VAL A 174 12.45 7.80 -4.15
CA VAL A 174 12.07 7.75 -2.73
C VAL A 174 10.71 8.43 -2.56
N GLY A 175 10.56 9.68 -3.02
CA GLY A 175 9.29 10.38 -2.92
C GLY A 175 8.16 9.69 -3.70
N ALA A 176 8.44 9.04 -4.83
CA ALA A 176 7.43 8.27 -5.56
C ALA A 176 6.99 7.00 -4.81
N ALA A 177 7.93 6.29 -4.16
CA ALA A 177 7.61 5.14 -3.33
C ALA A 177 6.77 5.55 -2.11
N LEU A 178 7.13 6.65 -1.46
CA LEU A 178 6.38 7.20 -0.32
C LEU A 178 4.98 7.66 -0.72
N ASP A 179 4.80 8.37 -1.84
CA ASP A 179 3.47 8.75 -2.33
C ASP A 179 2.57 7.53 -2.56
N THR A 180 3.15 6.41 -3.03
CA THR A 180 2.41 5.18 -3.28
C THR A 180 1.96 4.54 -1.97
N LEU A 181 2.89 4.45 -1.01
CA LEU A 181 2.62 3.94 0.33
C LEU A 181 1.56 4.78 1.05
N ASP A 182 1.68 6.11 1.02
CA ASP A 182 0.76 7.02 1.70
C ASP A 182 -0.67 6.86 1.18
N LYS A 183 -0.85 6.68 -0.13
CA LYS A 183 -2.17 6.43 -0.74
C LYS A 183 -2.78 5.12 -0.25
N GLU A 184 -1.99 4.06 -0.15
CA GLU A 184 -2.44 2.77 0.34
C GLU A 184 -2.87 2.88 1.81
N PHE A 185 -2.07 3.50 2.66
CA PHE A 185 -2.38 3.64 4.09
C PHE A 185 -3.52 4.61 4.38
N MET A 186 -3.70 5.67 3.58
CA MET A 186 -4.88 6.52 3.67
C MET A 186 -6.16 5.72 3.36
N ARG A 187 -6.13 4.85 2.34
CA ARG A 187 -7.24 3.94 2.03
C ARG A 187 -7.48 2.95 3.16
N LEU A 188 -6.43 2.34 3.72
CA LEU A 188 -6.55 1.42 4.86
C LEU A 188 -7.13 2.12 6.10
N LYS A 189 -6.66 3.34 6.41
CA LYS A 189 -7.18 4.15 7.52
C LYS A 189 -8.68 4.42 7.38
N LYS A 190 -9.15 4.70 6.15
CA LYS A 190 -10.59 4.85 5.88
C LYS A 190 -11.36 3.56 6.17
N ILE A 191 -10.85 2.42 5.69
CA ILE A 191 -11.46 1.10 5.94
C ILE A 191 -11.50 0.77 7.44
N PHE A 192 -10.45 1.11 8.19
CA PHE A 192 -10.41 0.94 9.65
C PHE A 192 -11.48 1.81 10.33
N GLY A 193 -11.69 3.04 9.85
CA GLY A 193 -12.78 3.91 10.30
C GLY A 193 -14.15 3.30 10.04
N GLU A 194 -14.38 2.79 8.83
CA GLU A 194 -15.63 2.11 8.44
C GLU A 194 -15.88 0.83 9.26
N ALA A 195 -14.82 0.10 9.61
CA ALA A 195 -14.89 -1.09 10.44
C ALA A 195 -15.09 -0.79 11.95
N GLY A 196 -14.98 0.48 12.36
CA GLY A 196 -15.04 0.85 13.77
C GLY A 196 -13.83 0.36 14.58
N ALA A 197 -12.64 0.34 13.96
CA ALA A 197 -11.42 -0.18 14.56
C ALA A 197 -11.09 0.51 15.89
N SER A 198 -10.58 -0.29 16.82
CA SER A 198 -10.11 0.12 18.14
C SER A 198 -8.79 0.90 18.07
N ALA A 199 -8.44 1.60 19.17
CA ALA A 199 -7.17 2.31 19.27
C ALA A 199 -5.95 1.39 19.11
N SER A 200 -6.05 0.12 19.53
CA SER A 200 -4.97 -0.86 19.35
C SER A 200 -4.77 -1.21 17.88
N GLU A 201 -5.86 -1.42 17.13
CA GLU A 201 -5.78 -1.74 15.71
C GLU A 201 -5.21 -0.56 14.90
N TYR A 202 -5.54 0.69 15.26
CA TYR A 202 -4.90 1.86 14.68
C TYR A 202 -3.40 1.95 15.01
N ALA A 203 -2.99 1.58 16.22
CA ALA A 203 -1.57 1.54 16.59
C ALA A 203 -0.81 0.49 15.78
N ASP A 204 -1.42 -0.67 15.52
CA ASP A 204 -0.84 -1.71 14.66
C ASP A 204 -0.69 -1.22 13.21
N LEU A 205 -1.68 -0.49 12.68
CA LEU A 205 -1.61 0.11 11.35
C LEU A 205 -0.50 1.17 11.25
N GLU A 206 -0.34 2.00 12.28
CA GLU A 206 0.73 3.00 12.35
C GLU A 206 2.11 2.34 12.43
N ALA A 207 2.24 1.25 13.21
CA ALA A 207 3.46 0.48 13.29
C ALA A 207 3.83 -0.14 11.93
N LEU A 208 2.86 -0.71 11.21
CA LEU A 208 3.08 -1.25 9.86
C LEU A 208 3.50 -0.15 8.89
N TYR A 209 2.83 1.00 8.91
CA TYR A 209 3.21 2.14 8.07
C TYR A 209 4.67 2.57 8.32
N GLY A 210 5.10 2.63 9.58
CA GLY A 210 6.49 2.95 9.93
C GLY A 210 7.51 1.97 9.35
N LEU A 211 7.21 0.66 9.41
CA LEU A 211 8.05 -0.39 8.86
C LEU A 211 8.13 -0.32 7.33
N GLU A 212 6.99 -0.27 6.66
CA GLU A 212 6.93 -0.22 5.19
C GLU A 212 7.52 1.08 4.64
N ARG A 213 7.38 2.19 5.38
CA ARG A 213 8.05 3.46 5.05
C ARG A 213 9.56 3.35 5.11
N ALA A 214 10.10 2.72 6.17
CA ALA A 214 11.54 2.50 6.29
C ALA A 214 12.06 1.62 5.15
N GLN A 215 11.35 0.53 4.86
CA GLN A 215 11.68 -0.38 3.75
C GLN A 215 11.63 0.33 2.39
N ALA A 216 10.56 1.08 2.11
CA ALA A 216 10.40 1.80 0.84
C ALA A 216 11.52 2.83 0.60
N ILE A 217 11.97 3.52 1.67
CA ILE A 217 13.12 4.43 1.60
C ILE A 217 14.39 3.66 1.29
N GLU A 218 14.65 2.56 2.00
CA GLU A 218 15.86 1.75 1.85
C GLU A 218 15.97 1.18 0.42
N GLU A 219 14.93 0.52 -0.07
CA GLU A 219 14.89 -0.05 -1.43
C GLU A 219 14.98 1.01 -2.53
N ALA A 220 14.36 2.17 -2.35
CA ALA A 220 14.45 3.27 -3.31
C ALA A 220 15.83 3.94 -3.29
N ALA A 221 16.43 4.10 -2.12
CA ALA A 221 17.78 4.65 -1.97
C ALA A 221 18.82 3.71 -2.59
N GLN A 222 18.76 2.40 -2.30
CA GLN A 222 19.67 1.40 -2.87
C GLN A 222 19.65 1.39 -4.40
N ARG A 223 18.48 1.59 -5.03
CA ARG A 223 18.39 1.70 -6.50
C ARG A 223 19.15 2.90 -7.08
N VAL A 224 19.28 3.99 -6.31
CA VAL A 224 19.97 5.21 -6.74
C VAL A 224 21.45 5.17 -6.38
N THR A 225 21.76 4.77 -5.15
CA THR A 225 23.10 4.89 -4.58
C THR A 225 23.86 3.58 -4.53
N GLY A 226 23.25 2.43 -4.81
CA GLY A 226 23.88 1.12 -4.62
C GLY A 226 25.25 1.01 -5.29
N SER A 227 25.36 1.37 -6.57
CA SER A 227 26.66 1.36 -7.27
C SER A 227 27.69 2.35 -6.71
N LEU A 228 27.24 3.52 -6.22
CA LEU A 228 28.10 4.51 -5.57
C LEU A 228 28.50 4.07 -4.16
N GLN A 229 27.62 3.37 -3.46
CA GLN A 229 27.87 2.79 -2.15
C GLN A 229 28.90 1.68 -2.27
N SER A 230 28.73 0.74 -3.22
CA SER A 230 29.74 -0.27 -3.51
C SER A 230 31.10 0.35 -3.84
N LEU A 231 31.13 1.40 -4.68
CA LEU A 231 32.36 2.12 -4.96
C LEU A 231 32.95 2.78 -3.70
N LEU A 232 32.11 3.39 -2.86
CA LEU A 232 32.55 4.01 -1.61
C LEU A 232 33.10 2.97 -0.64
N ASP A 233 32.47 1.81 -0.54
CA ASP A 233 32.89 0.69 0.29
C ASP A 233 34.24 0.15 -0.20
N ASP A 234 34.42 -0.03 -1.51
CA ASP A 234 35.73 -0.36 -2.11
C ASP A 234 36.80 0.68 -1.76
N LEU A 235 36.44 1.97 -1.80
CA LEU A 235 37.35 3.08 -1.53
C LEU A 235 37.61 3.33 -0.03
N THR A 236 36.85 2.76 0.89
CA THR A 236 36.97 3.06 2.33
C THR A 236 37.24 1.83 3.19
N ILE A 237 36.60 0.71 2.87
CA ILE A 237 36.61 -0.56 3.61
C ILE A 237 37.44 -1.60 2.84
N GLY A 238 37.34 -1.63 1.51
CA GLY A 238 38.12 -2.49 0.63
C GLY A 238 39.63 -2.24 0.65
N ASP A 239 40.37 -3.01 -0.15
CA ASP A 239 41.82 -2.85 -0.28
C ASP A 239 42.14 -1.58 -1.10
N ASN A 240 42.15 -0.45 -0.40
CA ASN A 240 42.23 0.91 -0.94
C ASN A 240 43.59 1.57 -0.64
N GLY A 241 44.59 0.79 -0.23
CA GLY A 241 45.90 1.29 0.19
C GLY A 241 45.91 2.04 1.54
N ARG A 242 44.78 2.09 2.27
CA ARG A 242 44.76 2.61 3.66
C ARG A 242 45.23 1.55 4.65
N SER A 243 45.60 2.02 5.85
CA SER A 243 46.01 1.10 6.92
C SER A 243 44.85 0.20 7.35
N LEU A 244 45.17 -1.03 7.76
CA LEU A 244 44.17 -1.97 8.29
C LEU A 244 43.42 -1.40 9.51
N ARG A 245 44.05 -0.55 10.33
CA ARG A 245 43.37 0.12 11.45
C ARG A 245 42.26 1.05 10.98
N ASP A 246 42.52 1.83 9.93
CA ASP A 246 41.54 2.79 9.41
C ASP A 246 40.38 2.05 8.72
N ARG A 247 40.70 1.02 7.94
CA ARG A 247 39.69 0.14 7.31
C ARG A 247 38.82 -0.54 8.37
N LEU A 248 39.42 -1.05 9.45
CA LEU A 248 38.69 -1.65 10.56
C LEU A 248 37.77 -0.64 11.25
N SER A 249 38.25 0.57 11.52
CA SER A 249 37.44 1.63 12.12
C SER A 249 36.24 2.04 11.24
N ALA A 250 36.44 2.08 9.91
CA ALA A 250 35.38 2.39 8.97
C ALA A 250 34.33 1.28 8.91
N ALA A 251 34.76 0.02 8.81
CA ALA A 251 33.88 -1.15 8.81
C ALA A 251 33.06 -1.24 10.10
N GLN A 252 33.69 -0.97 11.26
CA GLN A 252 33.00 -0.94 12.55
C GLN A 252 31.90 0.13 12.58
N SER A 253 32.21 1.33 12.07
CA SER A 253 31.25 2.45 12.03
C SER A 253 30.04 2.18 11.13
N ALA A 254 30.21 1.38 10.07
CA ALA A 254 29.11 0.93 9.22
C ALA A 254 28.29 -0.21 9.86
N TYR A 255 28.95 -1.12 10.58
CA TYR A 255 28.33 -2.27 11.24
C TYR A 255 27.49 -1.90 12.48
N ASP A 256 28.02 -1.06 13.38
CA ASP A 256 27.40 -0.76 14.67
C ASP A 256 25.94 -0.24 14.58
N PRO A 257 25.55 0.69 13.68
CA PRO A 257 24.16 1.12 13.56
C PRO A 257 23.24 0.03 13.02
N LEU A 258 23.73 -0.84 12.14
CA LEU A 258 22.96 -1.97 11.60
C LEU A 258 22.74 -3.04 12.67
N LYS A 259 23.78 -3.34 13.47
CA LYS A 259 23.67 -4.20 14.64
C LYS A 259 22.55 -3.72 15.58
N ALA A 260 22.51 -2.43 15.91
CA ALA A 260 21.47 -1.87 16.77
C ALA A 260 20.05 -2.03 16.19
N ARG A 261 19.87 -1.84 14.87
CA ARG A 261 18.59 -2.08 14.17
C ARG A 261 18.17 -3.55 14.26
N VAL A 262 19.11 -4.46 14.02
CA VAL A 262 18.87 -5.91 14.10
C VAL A 262 18.55 -6.34 15.54
N GLU A 263 19.26 -5.84 16.54
CA GLU A 263 18.93 -6.06 17.96
C GLU A 263 17.52 -5.58 18.29
N ALA A 264 17.12 -4.41 17.76
CA ALA A 264 15.85 -3.78 18.05
C ALA A 264 14.63 -4.50 17.46
N GLY A 265 14.76 -5.32 16.41
CA GLY A 265 13.56 -5.81 15.74
C GLY A 265 13.56 -5.74 14.22
N ASP A 266 14.42 -4.91 13.64
CA ASP A 266 14.21 -4.38 12.30
C ASP A 266 14.63 -5.38 11.22
N LYS A 267 13.63 -6.04 10.62
CA LYS A 267 13.83 -7.02 9.55
C LYS A 267 14.35 -6.39 8.27
N ALA A 268 14.05 -5.11 8.02
CA ALA A 268 14.53 -4.40 6.83
C ALA A 268 16.06 -4.24 6.86
N ALA A 269 16.67 -4.26 8.04
CA ALA A 269 18.11 -4.12 8.21
C ALA A 269 18.91 -5.44 8.03
N TYR A 270 18.25 -6.60 7.90
CA TYR A 270 18.93 -7.90 7.96
C TYR A 270 19.96 -8.10 6.83
N ASP A 271 19.63 -7.71 5.60
CA ASP A 271 20.52 -7.90 4.46
C ASP A 271 21.75 -6.98 4.56
N ALA A 272 21.52 -5.69 4.86
CA ALA A 272 22.60 -4.72 5.07
C ALA A 272 23.50 -5.12 6.25
N TYR A 273 22.91 -5.62 7.34
CA TYR A 273 23.65 -6.15 8.49
C TYR A 273 24.55 -7.32 8.09
N ALA A 274 24.03 -8.29 7.31
CA ALA A 274 24.80 -9.44 6.89
C ALA A 274 26.02 -9.04 6.03
N GLU A 275 25.85 -8.10 5.12
CA GLU A 275 26.93 -7.57 4.27
C GLU A 275 28.00 -6.83 5.07
N ALA A 276 27.59 -5.95 6.00
CA ALA A 276 28.50 -5.22 6.88
C ALA A 276 29.26 -6.17 7.82
N ALA A 277 28.58 -7.18 8.37
CA ALA A 277 29.17 -8.19 9.25
C ALA A 277 30.26 -9.02 8.53
N GLN A 278 30.01 -9.42 7.27
CA GLN A 278 31.00 -10.14 6.46
C GLN A 278 32.25 -9.29 6.21
N SER A 279 32.05 -8.01 5.85
CA SER A 279 33.14 -7.07 5.59
C SER A 279 33.99 -6.83 6.85
N LEU A 280 33.35 -6.61 7.99
CA LEU A 280 34.05 -6.41 9.27
C LEU A 280 34.82 -7.66 9.69
N LEU A 281 34.24 -8.86 9.56
CA LEU A 281 34.93 -10.13 9.87
C LEU A 281 36.16 -10.35 8.98
N ALA A 282 36.06 -10.06 7.69
CA ALA A 282 37.18 -10.18 6.76
C ALA A 282 38.34 -9.27 7.19
N ILE A 283 38.07 -8.00 7.47
CA ILE A 283 39.10 -7.02 7.89
C ILE A 283 39.66 -7.36 9.27
N GLN A 284 38.82 -7.79 10.21
CA GLN A 284 39.26 -8.20 11.54
C GLN A 284 40.20 -9.42 11.47
N ARG A 285 39.95 -10.34 10.55
CA ARG A 285 40.83 -11.48 10.27
C ARG A 285 42.15 -11.03 9.65
N GLU A 286 42.15 -10.07 8.73
CA GLU A 286 43.39 -9.49 8.19
C GLU A 286 44.20 -8.75 9.26
N PHE A 287 43.51 -8.01 10.15
CA PHE A 287 44.14 -7.16 11.16
C PHE A 287 44.70 -7.94 12.35
N SER A 288 43.92 -8.86 12.91
CA SER A 288 44.27 -9.60 14.14
C SER A 288 44.61 -11.07 13.89
N GLY A 289 44.44 -11.57 12.66
CA GLY A 289 44.51 -13.00 12.38
C GLY A 289 43.37 -13.77 13.03
N SER A 290 43.53 -15.09 13.16
CA SER A 290 42.63 -15.95 13.94
C SER A 290 42.97 -15.89 15.44
N GLN A 291 43.05 -14.68 15.98
CA GLN A 291 43.29 -14.44 17.41
C GLN A 291 41.98 -14.07 18.12
N THR A 292 42.04 -13.91 19.45
CA THR A 292 40.88 -13.62 20.30
C THR A 292 39.95 -12.53 19.74
N PRO A 293 40.46 -11.37 19.25
CA PRO A 293 39.58 -10.32 18.74
C PRO A 293 38.71 -10.73 17.53
N TYR A 294 39.18 -11.64 16.68
CA TYR A 294 38.40 -12.18 15.57
C TYR A 294 37.30 -13.11 16.08
N PHE A 295 37.63 -14.02 16.98
CA PHE A 295 36.65 -14.99 17.51
C PHE A 295 35.59 -14.31 18.38
N THR A 296 35.94 -13.30 19.17
CA THR A 296 34.96 -12.51 19.93
C THR A 296 33.93 -11.85 19.01
N LEU A 297 34.38 -11.25 17.90
CA LEU A 297 33.48 -10.65 16.92
C LEU A 297 32.62 -11.71 16.21
N LEU A 298 33.22 -12.84 15.82
CA LEU A 298 32.51 -13.95 15.19
C LEU A 298 31.41 -14.52 16.10
N ASP A 299 31.71 -14.69 17.39
CA ASP A 299 30.77 -15.19 18.38
C ASP A 299 29.61 -14.20 18.58
N GLU A 300 29.89 -12.90 18.64
CA GLU A 300 28.87 -11.85 18.71
C GLU A 300 27.92 -11.90 17.52
N ILE A 301 28.46 -11.86 16.30
CA ILE A 301 27.66 -11.91 15.07
C ILE A 301 26.84 -13.20 15.01
N THR A 302 27.46 -14.33 15.39
CA THR A 302 26.79 -15.63 15.43
C THR A 302 25.65 -15.65 16.43
N GLN A 303 25.86 -15.10 17.63
CA GLN A 303 24.85 -15.07 18.69
C GLN A 303 23.67 -14.19 18.31
N LEU A 304 23.93 -12.98 17.81
CA LEU A 304 22.87 -12.07 17.35
C LEU A 304 22.09 -12.70 16.20
N THR A 305 22.77 -13.23 15.19
CA THR A 305 22.13 -13.89 14.04
C THR A 305 21.26 -15.07 14.48
N LYS A 306 21.74 -15.92 15.39
CA LYS A 306 20.95 -17.03 15.95
C LYS A 306 19.73 -16.53 16.72
N GLN A 307 19.91 -15.54 17.59
CA GLN A 307 18.82 -14.97 18.37
C GLN A 307 17.69 -14.45 17.46
N ARG A 308 18.05 -13.79 16.35
CA ARG A 308 17.06 -13.30 15.37
C ARG A 308 16.40 -14.45 14.61
N ILE A 309 17.17 -15.43 14.11
CA ILE A 309 16.61 -16.61 13.44
C ILE A 309 15.64 -17.35 14.36
N ASP A 310 15.99 -17.54 15.63
CA ASP A 310 15.14 -18.23 16.60
C ASP A 310 13.90 -17.40 16.95
N ALA A 311 14.01 -16.08 17.05
CA ALA A 311 12.86 -15.19 17.20
C ALA A 311 11.89 -15.30 16.00
N GLU A 312 12.40 -15.30 14.76
CA GLU A 312 11.57 -15.48 13.56
C GLU A 312 10.94 -16.88 13.49
N LYS A 313 11.68 -17.94 13.84
CA LYS A 313 11.15 -19.31 13.91
C LYS A 313 10.05 -19.45 14.95
N ASN A 314 10.20 -18.81 16.10
CA ASN A 314 9.16 -18.79 17.13
C ASN A 314 7.90 -18.07 16.60
N VAL A 315 8.02 -16.97 15.86
CA VAL A 315 6.88 -16.31 15.21
C VAL A 315 6.22 -17.20 14.16
N ILE A 316 7.00 -17.88 13.31
CA ILE A 316 6.48 -18.80 12.28
C ILE A 316 5.75 -19.99 12.93
N SER A 317 6.32 -20.63 13.95
CA SER A 317 5.67 -21.75 14.64
C SER A 317 4.38 -21.32 15.38
N ILE A 318 4.31 -20.10 15.90
CA ILE A 318 3.06 -19.53 16.44
C ILE A 318 2.03 -19.32 15.31
N ALA A 319 2.46 -18.83 14.15
CA ALA A 319 1.59 -18.64 12.99
C ALA A 319 1.10 -19.97 12.37
N GLU A 320 1.95 -21.00 12.35
CA GLU A 320 1.61 -22.36 11.91
C GLU A 320 0.61 -23.06 12.84
N ASN A 321 0.62 -22.72 14.13
CA ASN A 321 -0.32 -23.21 15.13
C ASN A 321 -1.58 -22.32 15.27
N ARG A 322 -1.75 -21.31 14.41
CA ARG A 322 -2.94 -20.46 14.43
C ARG A 322 -4.12 -21.24 13.83
N ASP A 323 -5.20 -21.37 14.60
CA ASP A 323 -6.44 -22.00 14.13
C ASP A 323 -6.90 -21.36 12.81
N SER A 324 -7.22 -22.21 11.83
CA SER A 324 -7.79 -21.75 10.57
C SER A 324 -9.20 -21.21 10.82
N PRO A 325 -9.57 -20.02 10.33
CA PRO A 325 -10.94 -19.53 10.41
C PRO A 325 -11.93 -20.39 9.58
N PHE A 326 -11.43 -21.38 8.83
CA PHE A 326 -12.21 -22.36 8.08
C PHE A 326 -12.21 -23.77 8.69
N SER A 327 -11.53 -24.01 9.82
CA SER A 327 -11.62 -25.29 10.52
C SER A 327 -12.90 -25.37 11.35
N ASN A 328 -13.99 -25.76 10.70
CA ASN A 328 -15.24 -26.11 11.35
C ASN A 328 -15.06 -27.39 12.18
N GLY A 329 -14.73 -27.24 13.47
CA GLY A 329 -14.98 -28.23 14.52
C GLY A 329 -14.19 -29.54 14.45
N LYS A 330 -13.33 -29.74 15.47
CA LYS A 330 -12.71 -31.01 15.90
C LYS A 330 -12.04 -31.86 14.82
N VAL A 331 -10.71 -31.86 14.79
CA VAL A 331 -9.94 -33.11 14.67
C VAL A 331 -8.73 -33.08 15.61
N THR A 332 -8.72 -34.05 16.51
CA THR A 332 -7.58 -34.52 17.30
C THR A 332 -6.53 -35.18 16.40
N GLY A 333 -5.28 -34.71 16.46
CA GLY A 333 -4.10 -35.51 16.08
C GLY A 333 -3.61 -35.41 14.63
N SER A 334 -2.32 -35.04 14.52
CA SER A 334 -1.37 -35.27 13.42
C SER A 334 -1.71 -34.82 11.99
N ALA A 335 -1.07 -33.70 11.64
CA ALA A 335 -0.25 -33.43 10.44
C ALA A 335 -0.88 -33.44 9.04
N ASP A 336 -0.75 -32.29 8.36
CA ASP A 336 -0.69 -32.19 6.88
C ASP A 336 0.32 -31.13 6.37
N ASN A 337 1.45 -30.95 7.07
CA ASN A 337 2.59 -30.12 6.60
C ASN A 337 3.88 -30.95 6.32
N ALA A 338 3.76 -32.27 6.17
CA ALA A 338 4.88 -33.18 5.94
C ALA A 338 5.82 -32.81 4.76
N PRO A 339 5.37 -32.20 3.63
CA PRO A 339 6.28 -31.85 2.53
C PRO A 339 7.19 -30.66 2.85
N VAL A 340 6.73 -29.70 3.67
CA VAL A 340 7.47 -28.46 3.97
C VAL A 340 8.51 -28.68 5.08
N VAL A 341 8.20 -29.54 6.05
CA VAL A 341 9.14 -29.94 7.11
C VAL A 341 10.34 -30.72 6.54
N GLY A 342 10.14 -31.52 5.48
CA GLY A 342 11.22 -32.22 4.79
C GLY A 342 12.23 -31.27 4.12
N ALA A 343 11.74 -30.24 3.42
CA ALA A 343 12.60 -29.27 2.73
C ALA A 343 13.42 -28.39 3.70
N ILE A 344 12.87 -28.07 4.88
CA ILE A 344 13.56 -27.29 5.91
C ILE A 344 14.63 -28.13 6.62
N GLN A 345 14.42 -29.44 6.77
CA GLN A 345 15.43 -30.35 7.32
C GLN A 345 16.61 -30.56 6.35
N GLU A 346 16.36 -30.66 5.04
CA GLU A 346 17.41 -30.74 4.02
C GLU A 346 18.28 -29.48 3.95
N GLY A 347 17.69 -28.28 4.11
CA GLY A 347 18.44 -27.02 4.18
C GLY A 347 19.33 -26.90 5.43
N ASN A 348 18.90 -27.44 6.57
CA ASN A 348 19.69 -27.44 7.81
C ASN A 348 20.88 -28.42 7.76
N GLU A 349 20.79 -29.49 6.98
CA GLU A 349 21.89 -30.45 6.80
C GLU A 349 23.01 -29.85 5.93
N LEU A 350 22.66 -29.01 4.94
CA LEU A 350 23.61 -28.25 4.12
C LEU A 350 24.36 -27.20 4.94
N LEU A 351 23.66 -26.44 5.81
CA LEU A 351 24.29 -25.46 6.72
C LEU A 351 25.19 -26.13 7.76
N ARG A 352 24.83 -27.31 8.26
CA ARG A 352 25.69 -28.10 9.16
C ARG A 352 26.93 -28.65 8.44
N GLN A 353 26.82 -29.03 7.16
CA GLN A 353 27.97 -29.43 6.35
C GLN A 353 28.91 -28.25 6.10
N ILE A 354 28.38 -27.06 5.80
CA ILE A 354 29.19 -25.83 5.63
C ILE A 354 29.89 -25.45 6.96
N GLY A 355 29.19 -25.55 8.09
CA GLY A 355 29.77 -25.33 9.42
C GLY A 355 30.87 -26.32 9.78
N ARG A 356 30.76 -27.59 9.37
CA ARG A 356 31.82 -28.60 9.54
C ARG A 356 32.99 -28.40 8.59
N LEU A 357 32.76 -27.90 7.37
CA LEU A 357 33.81 -27.59 6.40
C LEU A 357 34.67 -26.40 6.87
N LEU A 358 34.04 -25.38 7.48
CA LEU A 358 34.76 -24.25 8.08
C LEU A 358 35.49 -24.63 9.38
N ALA A 359 34.96 -25.55 10.18
CA ALA A 359 35.59 -25.99 11.43
C ALA A 359 36.74 -27.02 11.23
N GLY A 360 36.77 -27.71 10.08
CA GLY A 360 37.73 -28.79 9.79
C GLY A 360 38.94 -28.41 8.91
N GLY A 361 39.08 -27.13 8.52
CA GLY A 361 40.08 -26.66 7.55
C GLY A 361 41.51 -26.56 8.09
N GLY A 362 42.09 -27.68 8.50
CA GLY A 362 43.48 -27.83 8.93
C GLY A 362 44.13 -29.09 8.37
N ALA A 363 43.97 -29.38 7.07
CA ALA A 363 44.71 -30.43 6.38
C ALA A 363 44.96 -30.04 4.92
N ALA A 364 46.22 -30.13 4.51
CA ALA A 364 46.71 -29.76 3.19
C ALA A 364 45.95 -30.47 2.06
N VAL A 365 45.45 -29.70 1.09
CA VAL A 365 44.91 -30.22 -0.17
C VAL A 365 46.08 -30.32 -1.16
N ASP A 366 46.48 -31.56 -1.48
CA ASP A 366 47.49 -31.85 -2.50
C ASP A 366 46.90 -31.66 -3.91
N PHE A 367 47.47 -30.72 -4.68
CA PHE A 367 47.03 -30.33 -6.03
C PHE A 367 47.71 -31.14 -7.14
N ARG A 368 47.95 -32.44 -6.94
CA ARG A 368 48.48 -33.34 -7.99
C ARG A 368 47.41 -34.31 -8.48
N GLY A 369 46.52 -33.84 -9.36
CA GLY A 369 45.50 -34.72 -9.94
C GLY A 369 44.71 -34.24 -11.15
N PHE A 370 44.88 -32.99 -11.62
CA PHE A 370 44.23 -32.53 -12.86
C PHE A 370 45.07 -32.92 -14.08
N ALA A 371 45.05 -34.22 -14.42
CA ALA A 371 45.38 -34.69 -15.76
C ALA A 371 44.06 -34.84 -16.55
N THR A 372 43.97 -33.99 -17.56
CA THR A 372 43.03 -33.95 -18.68
C THR A 372 42.63 -35.32 -19.24
N ALA A 373 41.32 -35.53 -19.41
CA ALA A 373 40.78 -36.54 -20.32
C ALA A 373 39.84 -35.85 -21.32
N ALA A 374 40.21 -35.98 -22.60
CA ALA A 374 39.63 -35.29 -23.74
C ALA A 374 38.27 -35.87 -24.16
N PHE A 375 37.45 -34.98 -24.73
CA PHE A 375 36.22 -35.27 -25.46
C PHE A 375 36.44 -36.32 -26.56
N ARG A 376 35.53 -37.31 -26.61
CA ARG A 376 35.13 -38.00 -27.84
C ARG A 376 33.61 -38.01 -27.93
#